data_AF-A0A926CQQ5-F1
#
_entry.id   AF-A0A926CQQ5-F1
#
_cell.length_a   1.000
_cell.length_b   1.000
_cell.length_c   1.000
_cell.angle_alpha   90.00
_cell.angle_beta   90.00
_cell.angle_gamma   90.00
#
_symmetry.space_group_name_H-M   'P 1'
#
loop_
_entity.id
_entity.type
_entity.pdbx_description
1 polymer ?
#
loop_
_entity_poly.entity_id
_entity_poly.type
_entity_poly.pdbx_seq_one_letter_code
_entity_poly.pdbx_strand_id
1 'polypeptide(L)'
;MAKLPTLIIFAIVGLGLVFGFQTFAASQATASTRYLAFQMFTGAPDTSIPIGGSGRNPLSQPPAKDEMSRFVQSMIEEIATTGNAETKLAFIIGPLAFDHTDSQLRQMIEDAFEIALEQDIAVGFHIDDSMFWARRSDLWEDPANLEWLDWEGTPNTGRRLDWGAEPTWIFPQMCLNSPAIQAAVRHLASNVIGSAVSAGIVTLEAQGKAELFAGVIAGWETQIGRDFETSQYLGYCALTNLGFSREQPPQDLDREREQVVQTFIELWAEGIAGAGVNPEKIYSHTAVVSNQTYENMGQPATTYSQLNQFAPPSVSFGESYNPGFSTYPQAGFMEQLYAELEKHGSPAWASAEGANISPGLLTSGGSMETYLAWMFNHGAALVNIFGWGVGSETGANAFRTAAEAPDSLAAYRKFLGGEALVEGDYVFSDLPARILIIQTELHVWIEQHPSRRSEVDLLLLQLQEYLVDNNFQEASRIADEILAIIAP
;
A
#
# COMPACT_ATOMS: atom_id res chain seq x y z
N MET A 1 28.85 -83.79 34.24
CA MET A 1 30.29 -83.47 34.09
C MET A 1 30.37 -81.98 33.77
N ALA A 2 30.55 -81.13 34.79
CA ALA A 2 31.77 -80.36 35.09
C ALA A 2 32.00 -79.23 34.05
N LYS A 3 32.09 -77.92 34.36
CA LYS A 3 32.45 -77.16 35.56
C LYS A 3 31.79 -75.75 35.53
N LEU A 4 31.47 -75.19 36.71
CA LEU A 4 31.54 -73.74 37.03
C LEU A 4 32.91 -73.49 37.74
N PRO A 5 33.42 -72.25 38.03
CA PRO A 5 32.73 -70.96 38.27
C PRO A 5 33.47 -69.71 37.65
N THR A 6 32.94 -68.48 37.74
CA THR A 6 33.36 -67.37 38.66
C THR A 6 32.52 -66.14 38.26
N LEU A 7 31.42 -65.72 38.91
CA LEU A 7 31.20 -64.91 40.12
C LEU A 7 32.01 -63.60 40.27
N ILE A 8 31.29 -62.50 40.61
CA ILE A 8 31.64 -61.24 41.33
C ILE A 8 31.45 -59.98 40.43
N ILE A 9 30.67 -58.91 40.74
CA ILE A 9 29.93 -58.43 41.93
C ILE A 9 29.00 -57.23 41.53
N PHE A 10 27.80 -57.12 42.15
CA PHE A 10 26.96 -55.93 42.53
C PHE A 10 26.56 -54.86 41.47
N ALA A 11 25.41 -54.16 41.51
CA ALA A 11 24.39 -53.88 42.53
C ALA A 11 23.02 -53.52 41.89
N ILE A 12 21.99 -53.62 42.72
CA ILE A 12 20.55 -53.32 42.56
C ILE A 12 20.27 -51.80 42.62
N VAL A 13 19.29 -51.29 41.85
CA VAL A 13 18.16 -50.34 42.17
C VAL A 13 17.39 -50.18 40.84
N GLY A 14 16.06 -50.26 40.66
CA GLY A 14 14.93 -50.15 41.57
C GLY A 14 13.98 -49.04 41.09
N LEU A 15 12.77 -49.42 40.65
CA LEU A 15 11.52 -48.65 40.57
C LEU A 15 11.33 -47.55 39.49
N GLY A 16 10.13 -47.59 38.87
CA GLY A 16 9.35 -46.37 38.64
C GLY A 16 8.81 -46.10 37.23
N LEU A 17 8.09 -47.03 36.60
CA LEU A 17 7.29 -46.70 35.41
C LEU A 17 5.97 -46.05 35.84
N VAL A 18 5.96 -44.71 35.88
CA VAL A 18 4.75 -43.89 35.86
C VAL A 18 4.40 -43.64 34.40
N PHE A 19 3.26 -44.17 33.95
CA PHE A 19 2.66 -43.79 32.67
C PHE A 19 2.15 -42.36 32.76
N GLY A 20 2.97 -41.41 32.31
CA GLY A 20 2.53 -40.06 31.98
C GLY A 20 1.96 -40.05 30.56
N PHE A 21 0.65 -39.86 30.43
CA PHE A 21 0.05 -39.37 29.19
C PHE A 21 0.65 -37.99 28.92
N GLN A 22 1.67 -37.91 28.06
CA GLN A 22 2.01 -36.66 27.41
C GLN A 22 0.94 -36.41 26.35
N THR A 23 -0.07 -35.63 26.73
CA THR A 23 -0.84 -34.84 25.76
C THR A 23 0.18 -34.00 24.99
N PHE A 24 0.41 -34.37 23.73
CA PHE A 24 0.95 -33.44 22.75
C PHE A 24 -0.07 -32.31 22.61
N ALA A 25 0.07 -31.28 23.44
CA ALA A 25 -0.47 -29.98 23.10
C ALA A 25 0.31 -29.55 21.86
N ALA A 26 -0.31 -29.71 20.70
CA ALA A 26 0.08 -28.94 19.53
C ALA A 26 0.15 -27.49 20.01
N SER A 27 1.33 -26.90 19.92
CA SER A 27 1.48 -25.46 19.93
C SER A 27 0.59 -24.96 18.79
N GLN A 28 -0.64 -24.58 19.13
CA GLN A 28 -1.37 -23.61 18.34
C GLN A 28 -0.50 -22.37 18.42
N ALA A 29 0.34 -22.15 17.40
CA ALA A 29 0.73 -20.81 17.07
C ALA A 29 -0.58 -20.06 16.89
N THR A 30 -0.95 -19.26 17.89
CA THR A 30 -2.09 -18.36 17.78
C THR A 30 -1.85 -17.55 16.52
N ALA A 31 -2.73 -17.66 15.54
CA ALA A 31 -2.62 -16.89 14.30
C ALA A 31 -2.45 -15.41 14.66
N SER A 32 -1.49 -14.74 14.04
CA SER A 32 -1.28 -13.30 14.26
C SER A 32 -2.56 -12.53 13.93
N THR A 33 -2.91 -11.56 14.77
CA THR A 33 -4.05 -10.66 14.53
C THR A 33 -3.97 -10.05 13.13
N ARG A 34 -5.09 -10.04 12.41
CA ARG A 34 -5.23 -9.37 11.11
C ARG A 34 -5.98 -8.05 11.28
N TYR A 35 -5.60 -7.04 10.51
CA TYR A 35 -6.06 -5.68 10.71
C TYR A 35 -6.79 -5.16 9.48
N LEU A 36 -8.05 -4.75 9.68
CA LEU A 36 -8.75 -3.88 8.74
C LEU A 36 -8.54 -2.44 9.18
N ALA A 37 -7.83 -1.68 8.38
CA ALA A 37 -7.36 -0.35 8.68
C ALA A 37 -8.02 0.69 7.78
N PHE A 38 -8.06 1.94 8.27
CA PHE A 38 -8.45 3.09 7.48
C PHE A 38 -7.41 4.21 7.61
N GLN A 39 -7.04 4.81 6.49
CA GLN A 39 -6.05 5.88 6.44
C GLN A 39 -6.64 7.18 6.98
N MET A 40 -6.00 7.74 7.99
CA MET A 40 -6.20 9.10 8.47
C MET A 40 -5.09 9.98 7.90
N PHE A 41 -5.46 11.03 7.17
CA PHE A 41 -4.50 11.96 6.58
C PHE A 41 -4.03 13.02 7.60
N THR A 42 -2.72 13.24 7.68
CA THR A 42 -2.09 14.20 8.61
C THR A 42 -1.52 15.45 7.93
N GLY A 43 -1.69 15.59 6.61
CA GLY A 43 -1.16 16.72 5.85
C GLY A 43 -1.81 18.07 6.15
N ALA A 44 -2.90 18.06 6.93
CA ALA A 44 -3.67 19.23 7.35
C ALA A 44 -4.22 19.07 8.78
N PRO A 45 -4.60 20.18 9.46
CA PRO A 45 -5.23 20.11 10.77
C PRO A 45 -6.60 19.42 10.78
N ASP A 46 -7.25 19.34 9.62
CA ASP A 46 -8.55 18.70 9.40
C ASP A 46 -8.30 17.39 8.63
N THR A 47 -8.72 16.28 9.24
CA THR A 47 -8.46 14.92 8.71
C THR A 47 -9.26 14.60 7.45
N SER A 48 -10.28 15.40 7.13
CA SER A 48 -11.07 15.27 5.90
C SER A 48 -10.39 15.88 4.68
N ILE A 49 -9.31 16.64 4.85
CA ILE A 49 -8.62 17.28 3.73
C ILE A 49 -7.65 16.25 3.11
N PRO A 50 -7.82 15.88 1.82
CA PRO A 50 -6.90 14.97 1.17
C PRO A 50 -5.51 15.58 1.05
N ILE A 51 -4.51 14.70 1.04
CA ILE A 51 -3.14 15.08 0.72
C ILE A 51 -2.99 15.37 -0.79
N GLY A 52 -2.01 16.19 -1.17
CA GLY A 52 -1.68 16.49 -2.58
C GLY A 52 -2.19 17.82 -3.12
N GLY A 53 -3.02 18.55 -2.38
CA GLY A 53 -3.46 19.91 -2.75
C GLY A 53 -2.45 21.02 -2.44
N SER A 54 -1.35 20.72 -1.73
CA SER A 54 -0.40 21.74 -1.28
C SER A 54 0.52 22.25 -2.39
N GLY A 55 0.73 21.46 -3.45
CA GLY A 55 1.60 21.79 -4.58
C GLY A 55 3.00 22.18 -4.12
N ARG A 56 3.34 23.47 -4.24
CA ARG A 56 4.63 24.03 -3.81
C ARG A 56 4.74 24.33 -2.32
N ASN A 57 3.68 24.11 -1.56
CA ASN A 57 3.66 24.39 -0.13
C ASN A 57 4.03 23.14 0.67
N PRO A 58 4.76 23.30 1.79
CA PRO A 58 4.95 22.21 2.73
C PRO A 58 3.62 21.74 3.30
N LEU A 59 3.60 20.54 3.89
CA LEU A 59 2.47 20.08 4.69
C LEU A 59 2.12 21.10 5.77
N SER A 60 0.83 21.21 6.07
CA SER A 60 0.33 22.10 7.11
C SER A 60 0.64 21.52 8.50
N GLN A 61 0.17 22.18 9.55
CA GLN A 61 0.25 21.59 10.89
C GLN A 61 -0.56 20.28 10.93
N PRO A 62 -0.06 19.25 11.64
CA PRO A 62 -0.80 18.01 11.79
C PRO A 62 -2.11 18.21 12.58
N PRO A 63 -3.07 17.28 12.48
CA PRO A 63 -4.30 17.32 13.27
C PRO A 63 -3.99 17.19 14.77
N ALA A 64 -4.78 17.89 15.58
CA ALA A 64 -4.70 17.74 17.03
C ALA A 64 -5.37 16.44 17.50
N LYS A 65 -5.05 15.96 18.71
CA LYS A 65 -5.59 14.72 19.28
C LYS A 65 -7.13 14.66 19.24
N ASP A 66 -7.82 15.76 19.48
CA ASP A 66 -9.29 15.82 19.49
C ASP A 66 -9.91 15.64 18.10
N GLU A 67 -9.25 16.13 17.05
CA GLU A 67 -9.62 15.87 15.66
C GLU A 67 -9.37 14.40 15.30
N MET A 68 -8.18 13.86 15.61
CA MET A 68 -7.85 12.45 15.37
C MET A 68 -8.83 11.51 16.10
N SER A 69 -9.16 11.84 17.35
CA SER A 69 -10.10 11.08 18.17
C SER A 69 -11.52 11.10 17.60
N ARG A 70 -11.98 12.23 17.04
CA ARG A 70 -13.29 12.34 16.36
C ARG A 70 -13.36 11.51 15.08
N PHE A 71 -12.29 11.50 14.28
CA PHE A 71 -12.20 10.63 13.11
C PHE A 71 -12.32 9.15 13.51
N VAL A 72 -11.60 8.73 14.55
CA VAL A 72 -11.65 7.34 15.03
C VAL A 72 -13.03 7.00 15.57
N GLN A 73 -13.64 7.92 16.32
CA GLN A 73 -14.98 7.73 16.89
C GLN A 73 -16.03 7.55 15.79
N SER A 74 -16.00 8.36 14.72
CA SER A 74 -16.97 8.23 13.62
C SER A 74 -16.85 6.87 12.92
N MET A 75 -15.63 6.37 12.75
CA MET A 75 -15.38 5.04 12.20
C MET A 75 -15.96 3.92 13.08
N ILE A 76 -15.73 3.99 14.39
CA ILE A 76 -16.26 3.00 15.34
C ILE A 76 -17.80 3.04 15.38
N GLU A 77 -18.40 4.24 15.35
CA GLU A 77 -19.85 4.42 15.35
C GLU A 77 -20.52 3.83 14.11
N GLU A 78 -19.95 4.10 12.92
CA GLU A 78 -20.51 3.60 11.66
C GLU A 78 -20.26 2.09 11.46
N ILE A 79 -19.07 1.58 11.78
CA ILE A 79 -18.78 0.14 11.64
C ILE A 79 -19.44 -0.68 12.77
N ALA A 80 -19.63 -0.07 13.95
CA ALA A 80 -20.30 -0.63 15.13
C ALA A 80 -19.57 -1.83 15.79
N THR A 81 -18.29 -2.05 15.50
CA THR A 81 -17.42 -3.02 16.19
C THR A 81 -15.95 -2.67 15.98
N THR A 82 -15.10 -2.97 16.97
CA THR A 82 -13.63 -2.91 16.81
C THR A 82 -13.00 -4.28 16.55
N GLY A 83 -13.80 -5.33 16.43
CA GLY A 83 -13.35 -6.71 16.22
C GLY A 83 -12.97 -7.45 17.51
N ASN A 84 -12.05 -8.41 17.39
CA ASN A 84 -11.59 -9.31 18.45
C ASN A 84 -10.05 -9.49 18.38
N ALA A 85 -9.51 -10.53 19.02
CA ALA A 85 -8.07 -10.78 19.07
C ALA A 85 -7.50 -11.30 17.73
N GLU A 86 -8.32 -11.96 16.91
CA GLU A 86 -7.94 -12.53 15.62
C GLU A 86 -8.09 -11.53 14.46
N THR A 87 -9.09 -10.65 14.53
CA THR A 87 -9.40 -9.63 13.54
C THR A 87 -9.74 -8.32 14.24
N LYS A 88 -8.93 -7.27 14.04
CA LYS A 88 -9.09 -5.98 14.75
C LYS A 88 -9.27 -4.84 13.76
N LEU A 89 -10.17 -3.92 14.09
CA LEU A 89 -10.30 -2.63 13.39
C LEU A 89 -9.10 -1.77 13.78
N ALA A 90 -8.56 -1.04 12.81
CA ALA A 90 -7.43 -0.16 13.00
C ALA A 90 -7.64 1.20 12.31
N PHE A 91 -6.92 2.21 12.77
CA PHE A 91 -6.66 3.42 11.98
C PHE A 91 -5.16 3.54 11.74
N ILE A 92 -4.80 4.04 10.56
CA ILE A 92 -3.42 4.28 10.17
C ILE A 92 -3.21 5.78 10.05
N ILE A 93 -2.31 6.31 10.86
CA ILE A 93 -1.98 7.74 10.86
C ILE A 93 -0.83 7.99 9.87
N GLY A 94 -1.04 8.90 8.91
CA GLY A 94 0.01 9.32 7.99
C GLY A 94 -0.43 10.36 6.96
N PRO A 95 0.51 10.93 6.18
CA PRO A 95 1.93 10.60 6.21
C PRO A 95 2.68 11.16 7.41
N LEU A 96 3.60 10.36 7.94
CA LEU A 96 4.68 10.84 8.80
C LEU A 96 5.86 11.26 7.90
N ALA A 97 5.95 12.55 7.59
CA ALA A 97 6.90 13.06 6.59
C ALA A 97 8.03 13.95 7.16
N PHE A 98 9.01 14.26 6.30
CA PHE A 98 10.12 15.20 6.58
C PHE A 98 9.68 16.65 6.80
N ASP A 99 8.48 17.01 6.32
CA ASP A 99 7.86 18.31 6.58
C ASP A 99 7.40 18.48 8.04
N HIS A 100 7.31 17.40 8.80
CA HIS A 100 7.02 17.47 10.23
C HIS A 100 8.31 17.61 11.04
N THR A 101 8.24 18.38 12.12
CA THR A 101 9.33 18.41 13.09
C THR A 101 9.38 17.10 13.87
N ASP A 102 10.57 16.83 14.40
CA ASP A 102 10.84 15.82 15.40
C ASP A 102 9.81 15.75 16.54
N SER A 103 9.35 16.90 17.04
CA SER A 103 8.36 16.95 18.14
C SER A 103 6.95 16.65 17.65
N GLN A 104 6.58 17.13 16.45
CA GLN A 104 5.27 16.86 15.85
C GLN A 104 5.10 15.37 15.55
N LEU A 105 6.13 14.72 14.99
CA LEU A 105 6.14 13.29 14.72
C LEU A 105 5.93 12.48 16.01
N ARG A 106 6.69 12.79 17.08
CA ARG A 106 6.55 12.10 18.37
C ARG A 106 5.17 12.31 18.98
N GLN A 107 4.65 13.54 18.98
CA GLN A 107 3.34 13.85 19.56
C GLN A 107 2.21 13.13 18.81
N MET A 108 2.23 13.12 17.47
CA MET A 108 1.25 12.39 16.67
C MET A 108 1.25 10.89 17.00
N ILE A 109 2.42 10.29 17.17
CA ILE A 109 2.56 8.88 17.53
C ILE A 109 2.01 8.61 18.93
N GLU A 110 2.40 9.43 19.91
CA GLU A 110 1.92 9.34 21.29
C GLU A 110 0.39 9.47 21.38
N ASP A 111 -0.17 10.52 20.78
CA ASP A 111 -1.60 10.78 20.74
C ASP A 111 -2.38 9.61 20.10
N ALA A 112 -1.84 9.00 19.04
CA ALA A 112 -2.47 7.88 18.37
C ALA A 112 -2.49 6.61 19.23
N PHE A 113 -1.42 6.31 19.98
CA PHE A 113 -1.44 5.22 20.95
C PHE A 113 -2.41 5.47 22.11
N GLU A 114 -2.52 6.72 22.58
CA GLU A 114 -3.50 7.08 23.61
C GLU A 114 -4.93 6.87 23.10
N ILE A 115 -5.24 7.31 21.87
CA ILE A 115 -6.55 7.10 21.24
C ILE A 115 -6.84 5.60 21.09
N ALA A 116 -5.87 4.80 20.65
CA ALA A 116 -6.01 3.35 20.52
C ALA A 116 -6.43 2.70 21.85
N LEU A 117 -5.78 3.09 22.95
CA LEU A 117 -6.10 2.61 24.29
C LEU A 117 -7.47 3.08 24.78
N GLU A 118 -7.79 4.36 24.59
CA GLU A 118 -9.04 5.00 25.01
C GLU A 118 -10.26 4.41 24.29
N GLN A 119 -10.12 4.08 23.00
CA GLN A 119 -11.23 3.65 22.14
C GLN A 119 -11.21 2.15 21.77
N ASP A 120 -10.27 1.38 22.32
CA ASP A 120 -10.10 -0.06 22.08
C ASP A 120 -10.03 -0.45 20.59
N ILE A 121 -9.22 0.30 19.86
CA ILE A 121 -8.99 0.14 18.42
C ILE A 121 -7.48 0.03 18.16
N ALA A 122 -7.07 -0.71 17.14
CA ALA A 122 -5.66 -0.79 16.78
C ALA A 122 -5.17 0.49 16.08
N VAL A 123 -3.88 0.75 16.19
CA VAL A 123 -3.18 1.87 15.55
C VAL A 123 -1.99 1.34 14.74
N GLY A 124 -1.78 1.95 13.58
CA GLY A 124 -0.53 1.83 12.83
C GLY A 124 -0.12 3.16 12.22
N PHE A 125 1.04 3.18 11.58
CA PHE A 125 1.69 4.41 11.11
C PHE A 125 2.10 4.27 9.66
N HIS A 126 1.90 5.30 8.84
CA HIS A 126 2.30 5.32 7.45
C HIS A 126 3.27 6.47 7.21
N ILE A 127 4.50 6.12 6.81
CA ILE A 127 5.61 7.06 6.63
C ILE A 127 5.63 7.54 5.19
N ASP A 128 5.67 8.85 4.97
CA ASP A 128 6.15 9.36 3.69
C ASP A 128 7.68 9.47 3.74
N ASP A 129 8.33 8.76 2.84
CA ASP A 129 9.76 8.58 2.85
C ASP A 129 10.50 9.54 1.89
N SER A 130 9.77 10.23 1.00
CA SER A 130 10.41 10.91 -0.13
C SER A 130 9.58 12.02 -0.81
N MET A 131 8.28 12.17 -0.55
CA MET A 131 7.44 13.16 -1.27
C MET A 131 7.42 14.53 -0.58
N PHE A 132 7.24 14.58 0.73
CA PHE A 132 6.93 15.78 1.49
C PHE A 132 8.09 16.19 2.40
N TRP A 133 8.97 17.00 1.83
CA TRP A 133 10.22 17.45 2.47
C TRP A 133 10.57 18.90 2.13
N ALA A 134 9.58 19.68 1.70
CA ALA A 134 9.66 21.09 1.39
C ALA A 134 10.31 21.96 2.50
N ARG A 135 10.13 21.59 3.76
CA ARG A 135 10.71 22.32 4.91
C ARG A 135 12.19 22.03 5.13
N ARG A 136 12.76 21.03 4.45
CA ARG A 136 14.16 20.62 4.59
C ARG A 136 15.07 21.34 3.61
N SER A 137 15.07 22.68 3.64
CA SER A 137 15.96 23.48 2.79
C SER A 137 17.44 23.19 3.07
N ASP A 138 17.76 22.75 4.28
CA ASP A 138 19.07 22.21 4.64
C ASP A 138 19.50 20.98 3.80
N LEU A 139 18.54 20.29 3.19
CA LEU A 139 18.78 19.17 2.29
C LEU A 139 18.57 19.55 0.82
N TRP A 140 17.40 20.11 0.45
CA TRP A 140 17.05 20.28 -0.98
C TRP A 140 17.78 21.44 -1.67
N GLU A 141 18.37 22.39 -0.94
CA GLU A 141 19.19 23.45 -1.56
C GLU A 141 20.55 22.94 -2.07
N ASP A 142 21.00 21.77 -1.58
CA ASP A 142 22.21 21.11 -2.07
C ASP A 142 21.88 20.20 -3.26
N PRO A 143 22.34 20.51 -4.49
CA PRO A 143 22.05 19.70 -5.68
C PRO A 143 22.60 18.26 -5.61
N ALA A 144 23.54 17.96 -4.71
CA ALA A 144 24.01 16.60 -4.47
C ALA A 144 22.95 15.71 -3.78
N ASN A 145 21.92 16.30 -3.20
CA ASN A 145 20.81 15.60 -2.58
C ASN A 145 19.61 15.41 -3.52
N LEU A 146 19.66 15.98 -4.72
CA LEU A 146 18.58 15.89 -5.70
C LEU A 146 18.89 14.80 -6.72
N GLU A 147 17.87 14.07 -7.14
CA GLU A 147 18.02 13.17 -8.27
C GLU A 147 18.30 13.93 -9.57
N TRP A 148 19.00 13.26 -10.48
CA TRP A 148 19.46 13.84 -11.73
C TRP A 148 18.75 13.25 -12.94
N LEU A 149 18.58 14.06 -13.99
CA LEU A 149 18.03 13.65 -15.28
C LEU A 149 19.07 12.92 -16.15
N ASP A 150 20.36 13.15 -15.91
CA ASP A 150 21.44 12.70 -16.79
C ASP A 150 22.77 12.50 -16.04
N TRP A 151 23.78 12.02 -16.77
CA TRP A 151 25.15 11.81 -16.26
C TRP A 151 25.93 13.11 -16.06
N GLU A 152 25.47 14.23 -16.62
CA GLU A 152 26.04 15.57 -16.43
C GLU A 152 25.71 16.16 -15.06
N GLY A 153 24.79 15.52 -14.34
CA GLY A 153 24.35 15.94 -13.03
C GLY A 153 23.33 17.08 -13.08
N THR A 154 22.52 17.13 -14.13
CA THR A 154 21.40 18.07 -14.23
C THR A 154 20.35 17.72 -13.15
N PRO A 155 20.10 18.57 -12.14
CA PRO A 155 19.13 18.28 -11.08
C PRO A 155 17.70 18.32 -11.61
N ASN A 156 16.84 17.45 -11.07
CA ASN A 156 15.42 17.44 -11.41
C ASN A 156 14.70 18.72 -10.97
N THR A 157 13.65 19.08 -11.72
CA THR A 157 12.86 20.31 -11.57
C THR A 157 11.67 20.15 -10.61
N GLY A 158 11.42 18.93 -10.16
CA GLY A 158 10.29 18.52 -9.34
C GLY A 158 10.01 17.04 -9.54
N ARG A 159 9.48 16.36 -8.51
CA ARG A 159 8.90 15.03 -8.70
C ARG A 159 7.50 15.17 -9.31
N ARG A 160 7.26 14.40 -10.36
CA ARG A 160 5.95 14.25 -11.00
C ARG A 160 5.12 13.19 -10.29
N LEU A 161 3.90 13.54 -9.91
CA LEU A 161 2.89 12.59 -9.41
C LEU A 161 1.66 12.60 -10.33
N ASP A 162 1.23 11.43 -10.79
CA ASP A 162 0.08 11.28 -11.70
C ASP A 162 -1.18 10.84 -10.93
N TRP A 163 -1.51 11.55 -9.85
CA TRP A 163 -2.67 11.26 -8.98
C TRP A 163 -4.03 11.71 -9.53
N GLY A 164 -4.05 12.39 -10.68
CA GLY A 164 -5.27 12.90 -11.28
C GLY A 164 -5.11 13.15 -12.78
N ALA A 165 -6.11 13.82 -13.38
CA ALA A 165 -6.12 14.11 -14.81
C ALA A 165 -4.92 14.96 -15.26
N GLU A 166 -4.45 15.83 -14.37
CA GLU A 166 -3.24 16.63 -14.58
C GLU A 166 -2.15 16.20 -13.60
N PRO A 167 -0.87 16.19 -14.02
CA PRO A 167 0.24 15.84 -13.15
C PRO A 167 0.40 16.87 -12.04
N THR A 168 0.64 16.38 -10.83
CA THR A 168 0.93 17.22 -9.67
C THR A 168 2.44 17.38 -9.52
N TRP A 169 2.88 18.64 -9.41
CA TRP A 169 4.25 18.97 -9.02
C TRP A 169 4.36 18.84 -7.50
N ILE A 170 5.38 18.16 -7.04
CA ILE A 170 5.88 18.25 -5.66
C ILE A 170 7.39 18.55 -5.69
N PHE A 171 7.98 18.73 -4.51
CA PHE A 171 9.40 19.08 -4.39
C PHE A 171 10.30 18.10 -5.16
N PRO A 172 11.47 18.56 -5.64
CA PRO A 172 12.41 17.73 -6.37
C PRO A 172 12.62 16.38 -5.71
N GLN A 173 12.80 15.33 -6.50
CA GLN A 173 13.03 14.00 -5.94
C GLN A 173 14.39 13.94 -5.24
N MET A 174 14.43 13.36 -4.04
CA MET A 174 15.66 13.08 -3.31
C MET A 174 16.51 12.05 -4.06
N CYS A 175 17.82 12.26 -4.10
CA CYS A 175 18.81 11.22 -4.42
C CYS A 175 18.89 10.26 -3.23
N LEU A 176 18.21 9.11 -3.35
CA LEU A 176 17.90 8.22 -2.21
C LEU A 176 19.14 7.69 -1.49
N ASN A 177 20.26 7.54 -2.21
CA ASN A 177 21.53 7.09 -1.64
C ASN A 177 22.53 8.22 -1.34
N SER A 178 22.11 9.49 -1.40
CA SER A 178 22.95 10.59 -0.93
C SER A 178 23.26 10.43 0.57
N PRO A 179 24.52 10.63 1.00
CA PRO A 179 24.89 10.52 2.41
C PRO A 179 24.04 11.40 3.36
N ALA A 180 23.68 12.62 2.94
CA ALA A 180 22.89 13.52 3.79
C ALA A 180 21.43 13.07 3.90
N ILE A 181 20.84 12.59 2.80
CA ILE A 181 19.50 12.00 2.78
C ILE A 181 19.47 10.75 3.67
N GLN A 182 20.41 9.82 3.49
CA GLN A 182 20.49 8.62 4.32
C GLN A 182 20.70 8.93 5.81
N ALA A 183 21.49 9.96 6.14
CA ALA A 183 21.65 10.39 7.53
C ALA A 183 20.34 10.92 8.12
N ALA A 184 19.58 11.70 7.35
CA ALA A 184 18.28 12.22 7.77
C ALA A 184 17.24 11.09 7.93
N VAL A 185 17.22 10.11 7.01
CA VAL A 185 16.40 8.90 7.13
C VAL A 185 16.75 8.12 8.40
N ARG A 186 18.03 7.80 8.65
CA ARG A 186 18.45 7.06 9.86
C ARG A 186 17.99 7.76 11.14
N HIS A 187 18.10 9.09 11.17
CA HIS A 187 17.62 9.88 12.31
C HIS A 187 16.11 9.72 12.50
N LEU A 188 15.30 9.93 11.46
CA LEU A 188 13.85 9.81 11.57
C LEU A 188 13.41 8.38 11.89
N ALA A 189 13.91 7.39 11.14
CA ALA A 189 13.58 5.98 11.28
C ALA A 189 13.88 5.46 12.69
N SER A 190 15.08 5.75 13.23
CA SER A 190 15.52 5.18 14.50
C SER A 190 15.20 6.06 15.71
N ASN A 191 15.54 7.36 15.64
CA ASN A 191 15.59 8.24 16.82
C ASN A 191 14.29 9.04 17.04
N VAL A 192 13.42 9.09 16.04
CA VAL A 192 12.17 9.87 16.08
C VAL A 192 10.97 8.95 16.04
N ILE A 193 10.71 8.36 14.86
CA ILE A 193 9.53 7.56 14.59
C ILE A 193 9.67 6.20 15.27
N GLY A 194 10.72 5.43 14.97
CA GLY A 194 10.94 4.11 15.55
C GLY A 194 10.97 4.14 17.08
N SER A 195 11.71 5.09 17.68
CA SER A 195 11.76 5.25 19.13
C SER A 195 10.40 5.61 19.76
N ALA A 196 9.59 6.45 19.12
CA ALA A 196 8.26 6.80 19.64
C ALA A 196 7.28 5.63 19.50
N VAL A 197 7.32 4.93 18.36
CA VAL A 197 6.50 3.73 18.13
C VAL A 197 6.85 2.64 19.15
N SER A 198 8.13 2.38 19.37
CA SER A 198 8.63 1.42 20.36
C SER A 198 8.13 1.75 21.78
N ALA A 199 8.15 3.03 22.18
CA ALA A 199 7.61 3.45 23.47
C ALA A 199 6.08 3.21 23.60
N GLY A 200 5.34 3.45 22.52
CA GLY A 200 3.91 3.13 22.44
C GLY A 200 3.61 1.64 22.55
N ILE A 201 4.37 0.79 21.83
CA ILE A 201 4.27 -0.67 21.92
C ILE A 201 4.50 -1.14 23.36
N VAL A 202 5.56 -0.68 24.03
CA VAL A 202 5.84 -1.01 25.44
C VAL A 202 4.65 -0.64 26.34
N THR A 203 4.00 0.49 26.06
CA THR A 203 2.82 0.94 26.81
C THR A 203 1.61 0.03 26.59
N LEU A 204 1.39 -0.44 25.36
CA LEU A 204 0.34 -1.41 25.04
C LEU A 204 0.61 -2.77 25.70
N GLU A 205 1.84 -3.27 25.62
CA GLU A 205 2.26 -4.54 26.22
C GLU A 205 2.08 -4.54 27.75
N ALA A 206 2.48 -3.45 28.41
CA ALA A 206 2.32 -3.28 29.85
C ALA A 206 0.84 -3.32 30.30
N GLN A 207 -0.09 -3.01 29.39
CA GLN A 207 -1.53 -3.07 29.62
C GLN A 207 -2.18 -4.36 29.10
N GLY A 208 -1.39 -5.29 28.55
CA GLY A 208 -1.90 -6.53 27.95
C GLY A 208 -2.73 -6.29 26.69
N LYS A 209 -2.45 -5.20 25.96
CA LYS A 209 -3.16 -4.75 24.75
C LYS A 209 -2.26 -4.70 23.52
N ALA A 210 -1.27 -5.60 23.44
CA ALA A 210 -0.28 -5.63 22.36
C ALA A 210 -0.92 -5.78 20.97
N GLU A 211 -2.08 -6.42 20.89
CA GLU A 211 -2.88 -6.56 19.68
C GLU A 211 -3.36 -5.23 19.10
N LEU A 212 -3.37 -4.13 19.88
CA LEU A 212 -3.71 -2.79 19.37
C LEU A 212 -2.61 -2.17 18.51
N PHE A 213 -1.47 -2.83 18.28
CA PHE A 213 -0.47 -2.35 17.33
C PHE A 213 -0.59 -3.07 15.97
N ALA A 214 -1.08 -2.36 14.96
CA ALA A 214 -1.27 -2.89 13.60
C ALA A 214 0.05 -2.97 12.82
N GLY A 215 0.96 -2.00 13.01
CA GLY A 215 2.29 -1.98 12.40
C GLY A 215 2.73 -0.60 11.91
N VAL A 216 3.83 -0.58 11.16
CA VAL A 216 4.38 0.60 10.47
C VAL A 216 4.52 0.28 8.99
N ILE A 217 3.92 1.09 8.13
CA ILE A 217 4.14 1.10 6.69
C ILE A 217 5.29 2.07 6.42
N ALA A 218 6.44 1.53 6.02
CA ALA A 218 7.65 2.24 5.66
C ALA A 218 7.64 2.56 4.17
N GLY A 219 7.42 3.84 3.86
CA GLY A 219 7.36 4.36 2.50
C GLY A 219 5.95 4.77 2.09
N TRP A 220 5.88 5.65 1.10
CA TRP A 220 4.64 6.04 0.43
C TRP A 220 4.87 5.91 -1.07
N GLU A 221 4.61 4.72 -1.61
CA GLU A 221 4.92 4.40 -3.01
C GLU A 221 6.40 4.68 -3.34
N THR A 222 7.31 4.07 -2.57
CA THR A 222 8.76 4.28 -2.68
C THR A 222 9.26 3.90 -4.08
N GLN A 223 9.96 4.83 -4.75
CA GLN A 223 10.30 4.70 -6.17
C GLN A 223 11.41 5.67 -6.59
N ILE A 224 11.92 5.52 -7.82
CA ILE A 224 12.64 6.58 -8.56
C ILE A 224 11.72 7.06 -9.71
N GLY A 225 11.19 8.27 -9.59
CA GLY A 225 10.12 8.76 -10.45
C GLY A 225 10.60 9.46 -11.71
N ARG A 226 9.75 10.37 -12.19
CA ARG A 226 9.98 11.21 -13.36
C ARG A 226 10.14 12.67 -12.96
N ASP A 227 10.97 13.37 -13.71
CA ASP A 227 11.06 14.83 -13.68
C ASP A 227 9.72 15.46 -14.10
N PHE A 228 9.31 16.51 -13.40
CA PHE A 228 8.03 17.17 -13.68
C PHE A 228 8.00 17.86 -15.06
N GLU A 229 8.99 18.69 -15.37
CA GLU A 229 8.97 19.50 -16.60
C GLU A 229 9.23 18.68 -17.87
N THR A 230 10.15 17.72 -17.80
CA THR A 230 10.60 16.96 -18.97
C THR A 230 9.97 15.58 -19.09
N SER A 231 9.34 15.08 -18.01
CA SER A 231 8.84 13.70 -17.90
C SER A 231 9.91 12.62 -18.09
N GLN A 232 11.21 12.97 -18.03
CA GLN A 232 12.31 12.02 -18.11
C GLN A 232 12.42 11.21 -16.81
N TYR A 233 12.82 9.95 -16.94
CA TYR A 233 13.11 9.10 -15.78
C TYR A 233 14.40 9.52 -15.07
N LEU A 234 14.34 9.54 -13.74
CA LEU A 234 15.43 9.95 -12.87
C LEU A 234 16.36 8.78 -12.50
N GLY A 235 17.27 9.00 -11.55
CA GLY A 235 18.13 7.97 -10.96
C GLY A 235 19.61 8.11 -11.27
N TYR A 236 20.02 9.13 -12.03
CA TYR A 236 21.43 9.28 -12.43
C TYR A 236 22.32 9.77 -11.27
N CYS A 237 21.77 10.47 -10.27
CA CYS A 237 22.52 10.77 -9.05
C CYS A 237 22.81 9.46 -8.31
N ALA A 238 21.77 8.65 -8.08
CA ALA A 238 21.94 7.40 -7.38
C ALA A 238 22.92 6.44 -8.08
N LEU A 239 22.82 6.30 -9.40
CA LEU A 239 23.75 5.48 -10.17
C LEU A 239 25.18 6.01 -10.12
N THR A 240 25.37 7.33 -10.16
CA THR A 240 26.70 7.94 -10.01
C THR A 240 27.30 7.64 -8.64
N ASN A 241 26.49 7.69 -7.57
CA ASN A 241 26.92 7.32 -6.22
C ASN A 241 27.29 5.83 -6.09
N LEU A 242 26.75 4.95 -6.94
CA LEU A 242 27.16 3.55 -7.05
C LEU A 242 28.45 3.35 -7.88
N GLY A 243 29.01 4.42 -8.45
CA GLY A 243 30.24 4.39 -9.24
C GLY A 243 30.01 4.18 -10.74
N PHE A 244 28.77 4.26 -11.23
CA PHE A 244 28.49 4.23 -12.66
C PHE A 244 28.68 5.59 -13.31
N SER A 245 28.96 5.60 -14.62
CA SER A 245 29.05 6.82 -15.43
C SER A 245 28.60 6.56 -16.86
N ARG A 246 28.63 7.60 -17.71
CA ARG A 246 28.43 7.43 -19.16
C ARG A 246 29.46 6.49 -19.80
N GLU A 247 30.72 6.58 -19.38
CA GLU A 247 31.82 5.76 -19.88
C GLU A 247 31.85 4.37 -19.27
N GLN A 248 31.27 4.21 -18.08
CA GLN A 248 31.14 2.95 -17.37
C GLN A 248 29.67 2.75 -16.92
N PRO A 249 28.75 2.51 -17.87
CA PRO A 249 27.35 2.30 -17.53
C PRO A 249 27.17 0.92 -16.87
N PRO A 250 26.12 0.74 -16.05
CA PRO A 250 25.76 -0.57 -15.53
C PRO A 250 25.37 -1.53 -16.66
N GLN A 251 25.48 -2.83 -16.41
CA GLN A 251 25.03 -3.85 -17.36
C GLN A 251 23.51 -3.78 -17.55
N ASP A 252 22.78 -3.53 -16.47
CA ASP A 252 21.32 -3.36 -16.45
C ASP A 252 20.98 -2.11 -15.65
N LEU A 253 20.63 -1.05 -16.38
CA LEU A 253 20.39 0.28 -15.79
C LEU A 253 19.14 0.28 -14.89
N ASP A 254 18.12 -0.48 -15.26
CA ASP A 254 16.86 -0.52 -14.52
C ASP A 254 17.05 -1.31 -13.23
N ARG A 255 17.76 -2.45 -13.30
CA ARG A 255 18.04 -3.28 -12.13
C ARG A 255 18.81 -2.53 -11.04
N GLU A 256 19.79 -1.72 -11.41
CA GLU A 256 20.56 -0.94 -10.43
C GLU A 256 19.69 0.15 -9.76
N ARG A 257 18.75 0.75 -10.49
CA ARG A 257 17.77 1.69 -9.89
C ARG A 257 16.79 0.99 -8.97
N GLU A 258 16.28 -0.17 -9.36
CA GLU A 258 15.43 -1.01 -8.49
C GLU A 258 16.14 -1.36 -7.18
N GLN A 259 17.44 -1.69 -7.26
CA GLN A 259 18.24 -1.97 -6.08
C GLN A 259 18.37 -0.74 -5.17
N VAL A 260 18.53 0.45 -5.73
CA VAL A 260 18.54 1.69 -4.93
C VAL A 260 17.21 1.89 -4.20
N VAL A 261 16.08 1.65 -4.86
CA VAL A 261 14.75 1.75 -4.25
C VAL A 261 14.62 0.73 -3.11
N GLN A 262 14.97 -0.54 -3.35
CA GLN A 262 14.93 -1.60 -2.34
C GLN A 262 15.80 -1.27 -1.13
N THR A 263 17.06 -0.85 -1.35
CA THR A 263 17.97 -0.47 -0.25
C THR A 263 17.48 0.75 0.51
N PHE A 264 16.73 1.66 -0.12
CA PHE A 264 16.14 2.80 0.59
C PHE A 264 14.98 2.36 1.51
N ILE A 265 14.15 1.40 1.08
CA ILE A 265 13.12 0.77 1.92
C ILE A 265 13.78 0.05 3.11
N GLU A 266 14.83 -0.74 2.84
CA GLU A 266 15.62 -1.43 3.88
C GLU A 266 16.16 -0.44 4.91
N LEU A 267 16.69 0.72 4.49
CA LEU A 267 17.23 1.73 5.41
C LEU A 267 16.18 2.25 6.40
N TRP A 268 14.95 2.46 5.95
CA TRP A 268 13.84 2.84 6.82
C TRP A 268 13.46 1.69 7.75
N ALA A 269 13.23 0.50 7.20
CA ALA A 269 12.79 -0.67 7.94
C ALA A 269 13.80 -1.09 9.01
N GLU A 270 15.09 -1.13 8.70
CA GLU A 270 16.17 -1.46 9.64
C GLU A 270 16.26 -0.44 10.78
N GLY A 271 16.09 0.85 10.48
CA GLY A 271 16.09 1.89 11.52
C GLY A 271 14.91 1.74 12.49
N ILE A 272 13.72 1.45 11.96
CA ILE A 272 12.50 1.22 12.75
C ILE A 272 12.62 -0.07 13.57
N ALA A 273 13.10 -1.15 12.95
CA ALA A 273 13.35 -2.43 13.63
C ALA A 273 14.42 -2.30 14.72
N GLY A 274 15.51 -1.59 14.43
CA GLY A 274 16.60 -1.32 15.37
C GLY A 274 16.17 -0.50 16.58
N ALA A 275 15.07 0.27 16.48
CA ALA A 275 14.45 0.96 17.60
C ALA A 275 13.55 0.07 18.48
N GLY A 276 13.33 -1.19 18.10
CA GLY A 276 12.59 -2.20 18.86
C GLY A 276 11.22 -2.57 18.29
N VAL A 277 10.86 -2.11 17.09
CA VAL A 277 9.63 -2.57 16.41
C VAL A 277 9.87 -3.95 15.80
N ASN A 278 8.94 -4.89 15.99
CA ASN A 278 9.06 -6.23 15.39
C ASN A 278 9.05 -6.12 13.84
N PRO A 279 10.05 -6.68 13.12
CA PRO A 279 10.07 -6.76 11.66
C PRO A 279 8.77 -7.30 11.02
N GLU A 280 8.08 -8.24 11.67
CA GLU A 280 6.81 -8.78 11.18
C GLU A 280 5.66 -7.75 11.17
N LYS A 281 5.86 -6.61 11.83
CA LYS A 281 4.93 -5.47 11.91
C LYS A 281 5.42 -4.25 11.14
N ILE A 282 6.48 -4.41 10.34
CA ILE A 282 6.96 -3.38 9.42
C ILE A 282 6.58 -3.84 8.02
N TYR A 283 5.96 -2.98 7.23
CA TYR A 283 5.55 -3.27 5.85
C TYR A 283 6.18 -2.27 4.90
N SER A 284 6.66 -2.69 3.73
CA SER A 284 7.03 -1.75 2.67
C SER A 284 5.79 -1.11 2.04
N HIS A 285 6.01 -0.16 1.13
CA HIS A 285 4.93 0.34 0.29
C HIS A 285 5.43 0.73 -1.11
N THR A 286 5.05 -0.07 -2.11
CA THR A 286 5.31 0.21 -3.53
C THR A 286 4.00 0.24 -4.33
N ALA A 287 3.90 1.15 -5.30
CA ALA A 287 2.83 1.17 -6.28
C ALA A 287 3.21 0.37 -7.52
N VAL A 288 2.33 -0.52 -7.96
CA VAL A 288 2.62 -1.43 -9.08
C VAL A 288 1.53 -1.37 -10.14
N VAL A 289 1.94 -1.21 -11.39
CA VAL A 289 1.16 -1.52 -12.57
C VAL A 289 1.40 -2.98 -12.98
N SER A 290 0.32 -3.73 -13.21
CA SER A 290 0.44 -5.16 -13.52
C SER A 290 1.13 -5.42 -14.87
N ASN A 291 1.80 -6.57 -14.99
CA ASN A 291 2.37 -7.07 -16.24
C ASN A 291 1.33 -7.17 -17.34
N GLN A 292 0.12 -7.65 -17.02
CA GLN A 292 -0.96 -7.71 -17.99
C GLN A 292 -1.34 -6.32 -18.50
N THR A 293 -1.42 -5.32 -17.61
CA THR A 293 -1.68 -3.93 -18.01
C THR A 293 -0.55 -3.40 -18.89
N TYR A 294 0.71 -3.67 -18.54
CA TYR A 294 1.89 -3.31 -19.36
C TYR A 294 1.86 -3.95 -20.76
N GLU A 295 1.61 -5.25 -20.84
CA GLU A 295 1.52 -6.00 -22.10
C GLU A 295 0.38 -5.50 -22.98
N ASN A 296 -0.77 -5.15 -22.38
CA ASN A 296 -1.91 -4.58 -23.09
C ASN A 296 -1.62 -3.19 -23.69
N MET A 297 -0.59 -2.48 -23.22
CA MET A 297 -0.14 -1.23 -23.86
C MET A 297 0.58 -1.46 -25.20
N GLY A 298 0.92 -2.71 -25.56
CA GLY A 298 1.53 -3.06 -26.84
C GLY A 298 3.06 -3.09 -26.81
N GLN A 299 3.74 -2.36 -27.72
CA GLN A 299 5.20 -2.16 -27.67
C GLN A 299 5.50 -0.78 -27.05
N PRO A 300 5.42 -0.64 -25.72
CA PRO A 300 5.71 0.64 -25.07
C PRO A 300 7.18 1.01 -25.29
N ALA A 301 7.43 2.31 -25.46
CA ALA A 301 8.79 2.85 -25.51
C ALA A 301 9.52 2.75 -24.15
N THR A 302 8.79 2.40 -23.08
CA THR A 302 9.27 2.28 -21.71
C THR A 302 9.36 0.81 -21.29
N THR A 303 10.36 0.49 -20.48
CA THR A 303 10.48 -0.82 -19.85
C THR A 303 9.40 -1.01 -18.77
N TYR A 304 9.19 -2.27 -18.34
CA TYR A 304 8.27 -2.56 -17.23
C TYR A 304 8.71 -1.85 -15.94
N SER A 305 10.01 -1.86 -15.64
CA SER A 305 10.58 -1.18 -14.49
C SER A 305 10.35 0.32 -14.56
N GLN A 306 10.56 0.95 -15.72
CA GLN A 306 10.25 2.37 -15.92
C GLN A 306 8.77 2.68 -15.71
N LEU A 307 7.84 1.84 -16.21
CA LEU A 307 6.41 2.04 -15.96
C LEU A 307 6.09 2.03 -14.46
N ASN A 308 6.76 1.16 -13.71
CA ASN A 308 6.65 1.04 -12.26
C ASN A 308 7.61 1.95 -11.49
N GLN A 309 8.24 2.94 -12.15
CA GLN A 309 9.14 3.90 -11.50
C GLN A 309 10.26 3.22 -10.68
N PHE A 310 10.77 2.12 -11.26
CA PHE A 310 11.79 1.23 -10.71
C PHE A 310 11.40 0.56 -9.37
N ALA A 311 10.10 0.37 -9.12
CA ALA A 311 9.56 -0.34 -7.98
C ALA A 311 8.63 -1.51 -8.38
N PRO A 312 9.07 -2.47 -9.23
CA PRO A 312 8.28 -3.68 -9.50
C PRO A 312 8.06 -4.48 -8.20
N PRO A 313 7.09 -5.41 -8.13
CA PRO A 313 6.74 -6.14 -6.90
C PRO A 313 7.92 -6.71 -6.11
N SER A 314 8.95 -7.21 -6.79
CA SER A 314 10.13 -7.81 -6.16
C SER A 314 10.93 -6.84 -5.26
N VAL A 315 10.80 -5.52 -5.46
CA VAL A 315 11.47 -4.49 -4.65
C VAL A 315 10.89 -4.43 -3.23
N SER A 316 9.65 -4.88 -3.04
CA SER A 316 8.97 -4.85 -1.74
C SER A 316 9.37 -5.97 -0.77
N PHE A 317 10.35 -6.81 -1.09
CA PHE A 317 10.78 -7.90 -0.21
C PHE A 317 12.12 -7.58 0.44
N GLY A 318 12.26 -7.84 1.74
CA GLY A 318 13.50 -7.66 2.49
C GLY A 318 13.51 -8.43 3.81
N GLU A 319 14.63 -8.44 4.52
CA GLU A 319 14.78 -9.26 5.74
C GLU A 319 14.14 -8.64 6.99
N SER A 320 14.02 -7.30 7.01
CA SER A 320 13.58 -6.55 8.20
C SER A 320 12.14 -6.04 8.12
N TYR A 321 11.37 -6.50 7.13
CA TYR A 321 10.00 -6.09 6.90
C TYR A 321 9.23 -7.10 6.04
N ASN A 322 7.91 -7.04 6.12
CA ASN A 322 6.99 -7.74 5.23
C ASN A 322 6.68 -6.88 3.99
N PRO A 323 6.35 -7.49 2.84
CA PRO A 323 6.02 -6.72 1.66
C PRO A 323 4.68 -5.99 1.80
N GLY A 324 4.60 -4.78 1.27
CA GLY A 324 3.35 -4.02 1.17
C GLY A 324 3.21 -3.25 -0.14
N PHE A 325 1.96 -3.14 -0.60
CA PHE A 325 1.63 -2.68 -1.95
C PHE A 325 0.45 -1.73 -1.96
N SER A 326 0.42 -0.81 -2.93
CA SER A 326 -0.83 -0.21 -3.39
C SER A 326 -1.66 -1.31 -4.06
N THR A 327 -2.90 -1.52 -3.62
CA THR A 327 -3.75 -2.63 -4.10
C THR A 327 -5.01 -2.18 -4.82
N TYR A 328 -4.88 -1.08 -5.56
CA TYR A 328 -5.97 -0.62 -6.40
C TYR A 328 -6.33 -1.63 -7.48
N PRO A 329 -7.63 -1.81 -7.76
CA PRO A 329 -8.04 -2.73 -8.79
C PRO A 329 -7.40 -2.41 -10.15
N GLN A 330 -6.80 -3.42 -10.78
CA GLN A 330 -6.20 -3.51 -12.11
C GLN A 330 -6.24 -4.97 -12.62
N ALA A 331 -6.43 -5.18 -13.92
CA ALA A 331 -6.44 -6.53 -14.51
C ALA A 331 -5.10 -7.28 -14.26
N GLY A 332 -5.19 -8.53 -13.80
CA GLY A 332 -4.01 -9.40 -13.60
C GLY A 332 -3.11 -9.03 -12.42
N PHE A 333 -3.48 -8.00 -11.66
CA PHE A 333 -2.64 -7.49 -10.58
C PHE A 333 -2.57 -8.46 -9.39
N MET A 334 -3.71 -8.98 -8.93
CA MET A 334 -3.72 -9.89 -7.77
C MET A 334 -3.02 -11.20 -8.09
N GLU A 335 -3.19 -11.76 -9.29
CA GLU A 335 -2.51 -12.98 -9.73
C GLU A 335 -0.99 -12.78 -9.79
N GLN A 336 -0.54 -11.64 -10.31
CA GLN A 336 0.88 -11.30 -10.31
C GLN A 336 1.42 -11.17 -8.88
N LEU A 337 0.67 -10.51 -8.00
CA LEU A 337 1.07 -10.33 -6.60
C LEU A 337 1.18 -11.68 -5.88
N TYR A 338 0.19 -12.57 -6.03
CA TYR A 338 0.23 -13.90 -5.42
C TYR A 338 1.41 -14.74 -5.94
N ALA A 339 1.66 -14.69 -7.25
CA ALA A 339 2.80 -15.39 -7.85
C ALA A 339 4.14 -14.85 -7.32
N GLU A 340 4.25 -13.53 -7.07
CA GLU A 340 5.44 -12.97 -6.46
C GLU A 340 5.56 -13.39 -4.99
N LEU A 341 4.49 -13.28 -4.19
CA LEU A 341 4.47 -13.74 -2.80
C LEU A 341 4.90 -15.21 -2.69
N GLU A 342 4.42 -16.09 -3.56
CA GLU A 342 4.81 -17.51 -3.59
C GLU A 342 6.32 -17.72 -3.81
N LYS A 343 6.96 -16.93 -4.68
CA LYS A 343 8.42 -17.00 -4.89
C LYS A 343 9.22 -16.68 -3.64
N HIS A 344 8.65 -15.91 -2.72
CA HIS A 344 9.26 -15.50 -1.45
C HIS A 344 8.71 -16.28 -0.25
N GLY A 345 8.05 -17.42 -0.48
CA GLY A 345 7.56 -18.31 0.59
C GLY A 345 6.25 -17.86 1.23
N SER A 346 5.49 -17.00 0.56
CA SER A 346 4.19 -16.47 0.98
C SER A 346 4.23 -15.82 2.38
N PRO A 347 5.09 -14.80 2.59
CA PRO A 347 5.11 -14.07 3.85
C PRO A 347 3.76 -13.37 4.09
N ALA A 348 3.51 -13.00 5.35
CA ALA A 348 2.47 -12.03 5.65
C ALA A 348 2.75 -10.73 4.88
N TRP A 349 1.71 -10.03 4.43
CA TRP A 349 1.87 -8.83 3.62
C TRP A 349 0.79 -7.78 3.92
N ALA A 350 0.97 -6.57 3.40
CA ALA A 350 0.00 -5.48 3.57
C ALA A 350 -0.54 -4.95 2.24
N SER A 351 -1.85 -4.75 2.18
CA SER A 351 -2.39 -3.67 1.35
C SER A 351 -2.08 -2.37 2.09
N ALA A 352 -0.94 -1.76 1.77
CA ALA A 352 -0.43 -0.55 2.41
C ALA A 352 -1.30 0.68 2.11
N GLU A 353 -1.87 0.68 0.91
CA GLU A 353 -2.81 1.68 0.40
C GLU A 353 -3.76 1.00 -0.59
N GLY A 354 -5.04 1.36 -0.59
CA GLY A 354 -5.97 0.81 -1.57
C GLY A 354 -7.43 1.12 -1.27
N ALA A 355 -8.28 0.80 -2.25
CA ALA A 355 -9.74 0.80 -2.13
C ALA A 355 -10.28 -0.13 -3.22
N ASN A 356 -11.54 -0.58 -3.12
CA ASN A 356 -12.19 -1.38 -4.16
C ASN A 356 -12.54 -0.58 -5.44
N ILE A 357 -11.96 0.61 -5.62
CA ILE A 357 -12.08 1.47 -6.80
C ILE A 357 -10.71 1.79 -7.39
N SER A 358 -10.64 1.94 -8.71
CA SER A 358 -9.42 2.37 -9.40
C SER A 358 -9.26 3.90 -9.34
N PRO A 359 -8.11 4.46 -8.94
CA PRO A 359 -7.88 5.91 -8.88
C PRO A 359 -8.06 6.62 -10.23
N GLY A 360 -7.63 5.98 -11.33
CA GLY A 360 -7.70 6.57 -12.67
C GLY A 360 -9.08 6.52 -13.31
N LEU A 361 -9.86 5.48 -12.99
CA LEU A 361 -11.19 5.26 -13.59
C LEU A 361 -12.35 5.68 -12.68
N LEU A 362 -12.09 5.79 -11.37
CA LEU A 362 -13.07 6.01 -10.31
C LEU A 362 -14.23 5.00 -10.34
N THR A 363 -13.94 3.80 -10.85
CA THR A 363 -14.89 2.69 -10.93
C THR A 363 -14.45 1.53 -10.06
N SER A 364 -15.44 0.79 -9.58
CA SER A 364 -15.21 -0.35 -8.72
C SER A 364 -14.71 -1.56 -9.50
N GLY A 365 -13.73 -2.28 -8.94
CA GLY A 365 -13.31 -3.59 -9.45
C GLY A 365 -14.13 -4.76 -8.93
N GLY A 366 -15.05 -4.52 -7.99
CA GLY A 366 -15.85 -5.53 -7.30
C GLY A 366 -16.38 -5.03 -5.95
N SER A 367 -17.23 -5.81 -5.28
CA SER A 367 -17.71 -5.44 -3.94
C SER A 367 -16.56 -5.32 -2.94
N MET A 368 -16.75 -4.55 -1.88
CA MET A 368 -15.74 -4.45 -0.81
C MET A 368 -15.47 -5.81 -0.15
N GLU A 369 -16.47 -6.71 -0.05
CA GLU A 369 -16.24 -8.08 0.43
C GLU A 369 -15.26 -8.83 -0.47
N THR A 370 -15.48 -8.76 -1.79
CA THR A 370 -14.60 -9.40 -2.78
C THR A 370 -13.19 -8.83 -2.70
N TYR A 371 -13.08 -7.50 -2.62
CA TYR A 371 -11.81 -6.81 -2.44
C TYR A 371 -11.07 -7.33 -1.21
N LEU A 372 -11.68 -7.25 -0.02
CA LEU A 372 -11.07 -7.74 1.23
C LEU A 372 -10.73 -9.23 1.17
N ALA A 373 -11.54 -10.04 0.47
CA ALA A 373 -11.28 -11.47 0.30
C ALA A 373 -9.98 -11.70 -0.49
N TRP A 374 -9.75 -10.96 -1.59
CA TRP A 374 -8.51 -11.03 -2.36
C TRP A 374 -7.27 -10.77 -1.49
N MET A 375 -7.35 -9.90 -0.48
CA MET A 375 -6.23 -9.71 0.45
C MET A 375 -6.17 -10.79 1.54
N PHE A 376 -7.22 -10.88 2.36
CA PHE A 376 -7.17 -11.67 3.61
C PHE A 376 -7.19 -13.19 3.39
N ASN A 377 -7.80 -13.68 2.30
CA ASN A 377 -7.73 -15.11 1.97
C ASN A 377 -6.34 -15.51 1.43
N HIS A 378 -5.55 -14.53 0.99
CA HIS A 378 -4.22 -14.71 0.42
C HIS A 378 -3.10 -14.19 1.34
N GLY A 379 -3.32 -14.18 2.66
CA GLY A 379 -2.27 -13.98 3.64
C GLY A 379 -1.97 -12.51 4.01
N ALA A 380 -2.81 -11.56 3.60
CA ALA A 380 -2.65 -10.19 4.08
C ALA A 380 -2.84 -10.13 5.61
N ALA A 381 -1.90 -9.51 6.31
CA ALA A 381 -2.00 -9.20 7.73
C ALA A 381 -2.65 -7.84 7.98
N LEU A 382 -2.56 -6.93 7.00
CA LEU A 382 -3.07 -5.57 7.08
C LEU A 382 -3.72 -5.16 5.76
N VAL A 383 -4.91 -4.58 5.82
CA VAL A 383 -5.55 -3.92 4.67
C VAL A 383 -5.93 -2.50 5.07
N ASN A 384 -5.20 -1.52 4.55
CA ASN A 384 -5.42 -0.10 4.81
C ASN A 384 -6.27 0.54 3.69
N ILE A 385 -7.53 0.84 4.00
CA ILE A 385 -8.50 1.43 3.08
C ILE A 385 -8.37 2.96 3.06
N PHE A 386 -8.26 3.51 1.87
CA PHE A 386 -8.24 4.95 1.63
C PHE A 386 -9.65 5.51 1.39
N GLY A 387 -9.89 6.73 1.88
CA GLY A 387 -11.09 7.53 1.57
C GLY A 387 -12.03 7.80 2.73
N TRP A 388 -11.93 7.07 3.84
CA TRP A 388 -12.80 7.29 5.00
C TRP A 388 -12.74 8.73 5.50
N GLY A 389 -13.89 9.40 5.62
CA GLY A 389 -13.99 10.77 6.09
C GLY A 389 -13.37 11.84 5.18
N VAL A 390 -12.82 11.48 4.01
CA VAL A 390 -12.11 12.42 3.13
C VAL A 390 -13.07 13.17 2.20
N GLY A 391 -12.98 14.50 2.21
CA GLY A 391 -13.85 15.41 1.48
C GLY A 391 -15.16 15.69 2.20
N SER A 392 -15.88 16.72 1.76
CA SER A 392 -17.18 17.09 2.34
C SER A 392 -18.24 16.01 2.10
N GLU A 393 -19.15 15.80 3.06
CA GLU A 393 -20.32 14.89 2.91
C GLU A 393 -21.17 15.18 1.67
N THR A 394 -21.17 16.43 1.22
CA THR A 394 -21.92 16.90 0.03
C THR A 394 -21.11 16.86 -1.27
N GLY A 395 -19.83 16.49 -1.19
CA GLY A 395 -18.92 16.39 -2.34
C GLY A 395 -18.75 14.94 -2.76
N ALA A 396 -18.81 14.67 -4.06
CA ALA A 396 -18.67 13.33 -4.62
C ALA A 396 -17.20 12.87 -4.61
N ASN A 397 -16.61 12.60 -3.43
CA ASN A 397 -15.36 11.86 -3.33
C ASN A 397 -15.65 10.37 -3.53
N ALA A 398 -15.18 9.80 -4.64
CA ALA A 398 -15.43 8.40 -4.99
C ALA A 398 -14.83 7.43 -3.97
N PHE A 399 -13.64 7.72 -3.42
CA PHE A 399 -13.00 6.89 -2.39
C PHE A 399 -13.80 6.89 -1.10
N ARG A 400 -14.28 8.06 -0.66
CA ARG A 400 -15.16 8.17 0.50
C ARG A 400 -16.45 7.40 0.29
N THR A 401 -17.08 7.58 -0.87
CA THR A 401 -18.31 6.89 -1.24
C THR A 401 -18.12 5.38 -1.20
N ALA A 402 -17.01 4.88 -1.73
CA ALA A 402 -16.68 3.46 -1.72
C ALA A 402 -16.38 2.93 -0.29
N ALA A 403 -15.63 3.69 0.50
CA ALA A 403 -15.25 3.29 1.86
C ALA A 403 -16.44 3.28 2.83
N GLU A 404 -17.39 4.21 2.70
CA GLU A 404 -18.54 4.40 3.61
C GLU A 404 -19.84 3.77 3.09
N ALA A 405 -19.82 3.09 1.94
CA ALA A 405 -21.02 2.48 1.37
C ALA A 405 -21.62 1.39 2.30
N PRO A 406 -22.97 1.20 2.31
CA PRO A 406 -23.61 0.21 3.17
C PRO A 406 -23.11 -1.23 2.99
N ASP A 407 -22.76 -1.62 1.76
CA ASP A 407 -22.18 -2.93 1.45
C ASP A 407 -20.73 -3.05 1.95
N SER A 408 -19.95 -1.97 1.88
CA SER A 408 -18.63 -1.88 2.51
C SER A 408 -18.71 -2.06 4.02
N LEU A 409 -19.62 -1.34 4.70
CA LEU A 409 -19.83 -1.50 6.15
C LEU A 409 -20.23 -2.94 6.53
N ALA A 410 -21.03 -3.61 5.69
CA ALA A 410 -21.39 -5.01 5.89
C ALA A 410 -20.16 -5.94 5.76
N ALA A 411 -19.31 -5.72 4.75
CA ALA A 411 -18.07 -6.47 4.56
C ALA A 411 -17.09 -6.29 5.73
N TYR A 412 -16.95 -5.06 6.25
CA TYR A 412 -16.10 -4.78 7.41
C TYR A 412 -16.58 -5.53 8.65
N ARG A 413 -17.87 -5.44 8.96
CA ARG A 413 -18.48 -6.15 10.11
C ARG A 413 -18.32 -7.66 9.98
N LYS A 414 -18.47 -8.20 8.77
CA LYS A 414 -18.27 -9.62 8.47
C LYS A 414 -16.84 -10.05 8.78
N PHE A 415 -15.84 -9.33 8.25
CA PHE A 415 -14.42 -9.60 8.54
C PHE A 415 -14.12 -9.49 10.04
N LEU A 416 -14.52 -8.40 10.68
CA LEU A 416 -14.27 -8.13 12.11
C LEU A 416 -15.01 -9.09 13.05
N GLY A 417 -16.11 -9.70 12.57
CA GLY A 417 -16.81 -10.78 13.24
C GLY A 417 -16.13 -12.15 13.11
N GLY A 418 -15.05 -12.27 12.33
CA GLY A 418 -14.36 -13.52 12.05
C GLY A 418 -15.07 -14.43 11.05
N GLU A 419 -16.04 -13.90 10.30
CA GLU A 419 -16.73 -14.64 9.25
C GLU A 419 -15.85 -14.76 8.00
N ALA A 420 -16.05 -15.84 7.23
CA ALA A 420 -15.32 -16.05 5.99
C ALA A 420 -15.77 -15.07 4.89
N LEU A 421 -14.82 -14.33 4.33
CA LEU A 421 -15.04 -13.46 3.18
C LEU A 421 -15.14 -14.30 1.90
N VAL A 422 -16.01 -13.87 0.98
CA VAL A 422 -16.23 -14.56 -0.30
C VAL A 422 -15.50 -13.80 -1.40
N GLU A 423 -14.61 -14.49 -2.11
CA GLU A 423 -14.04 -14.00 -3.35
C GLU A 423 -15.11 -14.01 -4.45
N GLY A 424 -15.32 -12.86 -5.06
CA GLY A 424 -16.07 -12.71 -6.30
C GLY A 424 -15.15 -12.57 -7.51
N ASP A 425 -15.77 -12.57 -8.69
CA ASP A 425 -15.06 -12.33 -9.94
C ASP A 425 -14.52 -10.90 -10.02
N TYR A 426 -13.35 -10.79 -10.64
CA TYR A 426 -12.73 -9.52 -10.96
C TYR A 426 -13.50 -8.82 -12.08
N VAL A 427 -14.27 -7.78 -11.76
CA VAL A 427 -15.04 -7.03 -12.76
C VAL A 427 -14.29 -5.75 -13.09
N PHE A 428 -13.19 -5.88 -13.84
CA PHE A 428 -12.62 -4.72 -14.51
C PHE A 428 -13.44 -4.44 -15.75
N SER A 429 -14.45 -3.58 -15.60
CA SER A 429 -15.06 -2.97 -16.77
C SER A 429 -14.23 -1.72 -17.08
N ASP A 430 -13.34 -1.78 -18.08
CA ASP A 430 -12.91 -0.61 -18.88
C ASP A 430 -14.09 -0.03 -19.70
N LEU A 431 -15.27 -0.60 -19.50
CA LEU A 431 -16.57 -0.15 -19.96
C LEU A 431 -16.81 1.36 -19.80
N PRO A 432 -16.41 2.09 -18.74
CA PRO A 432 -16.56 3.55 -18.71
C PRO A 432 -15.74 4.24 -19.79
N ALA A 433 -14.50 3.81 -20.01
CA ALA A 433 -13.64 4.36 -21.06
C ALA A 433 -14.21 4.00 -22.45
N ARG A 434 -14.66 2.76 -22.63
CA ARG A 434 -15.32 2.30 -23.86
C ARG A 434 -16.63 3.05 -24.12
N ILE A 435 -17.45 3.29 -23.09
CA ILE A 435 -18.67 4.10 -23.16
C ILE A 435 -18.33 5.53 -23.56
N LEU A 436 -17.25 6.11 -23.01
CA LEU A 436 -16.83 7.45 -23.38
C LEU A 436 -16.43 7.53 -24.87
N ILE A 437 -15.68 6.54 -25.37
CA ILE A 437 -15.35 6.42 -26.80
C ILE A 437 -16.63 6.29 -27.62
N ILE A 438 -17.54 5.39 -27.24
CA ILE A 438 -18.85 5.22 -27.90
C ILE A 438 -19.61 6.55 -27.93
N GLN A 439 -19.73 7.26 -26.81
CA GLN A 439 -20.44 8.54 -26.73
C GLN A 439 -19.80 9.62 -27.63
N THR A 440 -18.47 9.63 -27.69
CA THR A 440 -17.70 10.65 -28.41
C THR A 440 -17.66 10.37 -29.92
N GLU A 441 -17.54 9.13 -30.35
CA GLU A 441 -17.25 8.79 -31.75
C GLU A 441 -18.49 8.30 -32.51
N LEU A 442 -19.46 7.69 -31.83
CA LEU A 442 -20.58 7.03 -32.49
C LEU A 442 -21.43 7.99 -33.34
N HIS A 443 -21.64 9.23 -32.87
CA HIS A 443 -22.45 10.19 -33.61
C HIS A 443 -21.80 10.56 -34.96
N VAL A 444 -20.48 10.77 -34.97
CA VAL A 444 -19.71 11.03 -36.20
C VAL A 444 -19.78 9.83 -37.14
N TRP A 445 -19.64 8.62 -36.60
CA TRP A 445 -19.72 7.40 -37.39
C TRP A 445 -21.11 7.17 -38.01
N ILE A 446 -22.20 7.42 -37.27
CA ILE A 446 -23.59 7.28 -37.76
C ILE A 446 -23.88 8.25 -38.90
N GLU A 447 -23.35 9.48 -38.84
CA GLU A 447 -23.50 10.45 -39.93
C GLU A 447 -22.84 9.96 -41.24
N GLN A 448 -21.72 9.24 -41.13
CA GLN A 448 -21.01 8.66 -42.26
C GLN A 448 -21.66 7.35 -42.76
N HIS A 449 -22.36 6.62 -41.88
CA HIS A 449 -22.93 5.30 -42.15
C HIS A 449 -24.43 5.18 -41.83
N PRO A 450 -25.31 6.03 -42.42
CA PRO A 450 -26.72 6.11 -42.02
C PRO A 450 -27.50 4.81 -42.23
N SER A 451 -27.07 3.95 -43.15
CA SER A 451 -27.69 2.64 -43.41
C SER A 451 -27.48 1.61 -42.31
N ARG A 452 -26.52 1.82 -41.40
CA ARG A 452 -26.20 0.90 -40.29
C ARG A 452 -26.71 1.39 -38.93
N ARG A 453 -27.39 2.53 -38.88
CA ARG A 453 -27.89 3.13 -37.64
C ARG A 453 -28.73 2.17 -36.78
N SER A 454 -29.64 1.42 -37.41
CA SER A 454 -30.53 0.50 -36.70
C SER A 454 -29.81 -0.68 -36.04
N GLU A 455 -28.63 -1.05 -36.54
CA GLU A 455 -27.78 -2.09 -35.96
C GLU A 455 -27.19 -1.62 -34.62
N VAL A 456 -26.66 -0.39 -34.58
CA VAL A 456 -26.05 0.18 -33.38
C VAL A 456 -27.09 0.65 -32.36
N ASP A 457 -28.25 1.15 -32.81
CA ASP A 457 -29.34 1.56 -31.91
C ASP A 457 -29.82 0.38 -31.02
N LEU A 458 -29.82 -0.85 -31.56
CA LEU A 458 -30.17 -2.06 -30.79
C LEU A 458 -29.11 -2.39 -29.74
N LEU A 459 -27.83 -2.30 -30.09
CA LEU A 459 -26.72 -2.54 -29.16
C LEU A 459 -26.69 -1.47 -28.05
N LEU A 460 -26.98 -0.21 -28.36
CA LEU A 460 -27.09 0.85 -27.35
C LEU A 460 -28.21 0.59 -26.33
N LEU A 461 -29.36 0.07 -26.79
CA LEU A 461 -30.45 -0.30 -25.89
C LEU A 461 -30.04 -1.45 -24.96
N GLN A 462 -29.36 -2.48 -25.49
CA GLN A 462 -28.84 -3.58 -24.70
C GLN A 462 -27.77 -3.12 -23.70
N LEU A 463 -26.86 -2.26 -24.14
CA LEU A 463 -25.84 -1.65 -23.29
C LEU A 463 -26.49 -0.91 -22.12
N GLN A 464 -27.52 -0.10 -22.40
CA GLN A 464 -28.26 0.63 -21.37
C GLN A 464 -28.99 -0.31 -20.40
N GLU A 465 -29.64 -1.36 -20.89
CA GLU A 465 -30.31 -2.36 -20.06
C GLU A 465 -29.33 -3.05 -19.10
N TYR A 466 -28.19 -3.52 -19.61
CA TYR A 466 -27.17 -4.15 -18.77
C TYR A 466 -26.52 -3.18 -17.78
N LEU A 467 -26.36 -1.91 -18.14
CA LEU A 467 -25.89 -0.88 -17.20
C LEU A 467 -26.89 -0.62 -16.07
N VAL A 468 -28.19 -0.57 -16.36
CA VAL A 468 -29.25 -0.39 -15.35
C VAL A 468 -29.31 -1.58 -14.39
N ASP A 469 -29.09 -2.78 -14.90
CA ASP A 469 -29.12 -4.02 -14.12
C ASP A 469 -27.78 -4.33 -13.40
N ASN A 470 -26.78 -3.45 -13.51
CA ASN A 470 -25.40 -3.65 -13.02
C ASN A 470 -24.73 -4.93 -13.55
N ASN A 471 -25.12 -5.39 -14.74
CA ASN A 471 -24.48 -6.53 -15.42
C ASN A 471 -23.30 -6.04 -16.27
N PHE A 472 -22.21 -5.64 -15.60
CA PHE A 472 -21.07 -5.01 -16.25
C PHE A 472 -20.30 -5.93 -17.21
N GLN A 473 -20.37 -7.26 -17.03
CA GLN A 473 -19.77 -8.22 -17.94
C GLN A 473 -20.47 -8.22 -19.31
N GLU A 474 -21.79 -8.27 -19.33
CA GLU A 474 -22.55 -8.18 -20.58
C GLU A 474 -22.51 -6.77 -21.18
N ALA A 475 -22.58 -5.74 -20.34
CA ALA A 475 -22.40 -4.36 -20.81
C ALA A 475 -21.02 -4.16 -21.46
N SER A 476 -19.96 -4.74 -20.89
CA SER A 476 -18.61 -4.80 -21.47
C SER A 476 -18.63 -5.46 -22.85
N ARG A 477 -19.21 -6.66 -22.98
CA ARG A 477 -19.29 -7.35 -24.27
C ARG A 477 -20.04 -6.52 -25.33
N ILE A 478 -21.16 -5.91 -24.96
CA ILE A 478 -21.93 -5.06 -25.88
C ILE A 478 -21.13 -3.80 -26.27
N ALA A 479 -20.39 -3.20 -25.34
CA ALA A 479 -19.51 -2.07 -25.65
C ALA A 479 -18.42 -2.47 -26.66
N ASP A 480 -17.83 -3.67 -26.54
CA ASP A 480 -16.87 -4.19 -27.54
C ASP A 480 -17.51 -4.37 -28.91
N GLU A 481 -18.75 -4.86 -28.98
CA GLU A 481 -19.47 -5.03 -30.24
C GLU A 481 -19.75 -3.68 -30.91
N ILE A 482 -20.14 -2.66 -30.14
CA ILE A 482 -20.32 -1.30 -30.66
C ILE A 482 -18.98 -0.74 -31.16
N LEU A 483 -17.91 -0.89 -30.37
CA LEU A 483 -16.58 -0.41 -30.73
C LEU A 483 -16.03 -1.10 -31.99
N ALA A 484 -16.25 -2.40 -32.15
CA ALA A 484 -15.87 -3.13 -33.36
C ALA A 484 -16.61 -2.65 -34.61
N ILE A 485 -17.81 -2.08 -34.47
CA ILE A 485 -18.57 -1.49 -35.58
C ILE A 485 -18.03 -0.09 -35.94
N ILE A 486 -17.68 0.72 -34.93
CA ILE A 486 -17.29 2.12 -35.14
C ILE A 486 -15.79 2.34 -35.30
N ALA A 487 -14.95 1.34 -35.00
CA ALA A 487 -13.52 1.39 -35.22
C ALA A 487 -13.20 1.71 -36.71
N PRO A 488 -12.19 2.55 -36.97
CA PRO A 488 -11.86 3.07 -38.30
C PRO A 488 -11.43 2.04 -39.34
#